data_AF-A0A954Z159-F1
#
_entry.id   AF-A0A954Z159-F1
#
_cell.length_a   1.000
_cell.length_b   1.000
_cell.length_c   1.000
_cell.angle_alpha   90.00
_cell.angle_beta   90.00
_cell.angle_gamma   90.00
#
_symmetry.space_group_name_H-M   'P 1'
#
loop_
_entity.id
_entity.type
_entity.pdbx_description
1 polymer ?
#
loop_
_entity_poly.entity_id
_entity_poly.type
_entity_poly.pdbx_seq_one_letter_code
_entity_poly.pdbx_strand_id
1 'polypeptide(L)'
;SRVQRAANEKLRAFVDSGGGLIIFGGDLVDVAEFNATMYDAGRGLAPLPIAGVAEAPAGADAVAIASWDASHPALRAFDGPTADLLRQVRIDAYLRVESPPAGEDTSSSTAVVIASTNDAYQSPLIVEKAFGRGRTIFIATSADQEWNDWASNFSYLPFVLETTQYVARPTTSQRDVLAGETLRCEVDPHVVEPSVGLRTPAYPTDPEIRLNAEEQSPRRGDAAQAASSLIGEVRFGDTEHTGRYEFLLKRLSGGTIRRFASVNPDPTESDLAPAATEALRGASDTLRVEVIDDLATLANAADRGRTEFWWPLLLMVAATMMVEQGLAWRFGSRG
;
A
#
# COMPACT_ATOMS: atom_id res chain seq x y z
N SER A 1 -1.94 -32.53 -17.97
CA SER A 1 -1.35 -33.85 -17.56
C SER A 1 -0.92 -33.85 -16.07
N ARG A 2 -0.63 -35.00 -15.42
CA ARG A 2 -0.11 -35.03 -14.01
C ARG A 2 1.19 -34.23 -13.84
N VAL A 3 2.03 -34.19 -14.88
CA VAL A 3 3.31 -33.46 -14.91
C VAL A 3 3.10 -31.94 -14.92
N GLN A 4 2.13 -31.43 -15.70
CA GLN A 4 1.77 -30.00 -15.71
C GLN A 4 1.27 -29.50 -14.35
N ARG A 5 0.48 -30.30 -13.62
CA ARG A 5 -0.01 -29.90 -12.29
C ARG A 5 1.11 -29.72 -11.28
N ALA A 6 2.04 -30.69 -11.23
CA ALA A 6 3.20 -30.60 -10.35
C ALA A 6 4.13 -29.41 -10.70
N ALA A 7 4.26 -29.08 -11.99
CA ALA A 7 5.02 -27.90 -12.42
C ALA A 7 4.32 -26.59 -12.00
N ASN A 8 3.00 -26.51 -12.15
CA ASN A 8 2.21 -25.35 -11.72
C ASN A 8 2.29 -25.14 -10.19
N GLU A 9 2.19 -26.21 -9.39
CA GLU A 9 2.37 -26.12 -7.94
C GLU A 9 3.76 -25.58 -7.54
N LYS A 10 4.82 -26.01 -8.23
CA LYS A 10 6.17 -25.47 -8.02
C LYS A 10 6.28 -24.00 -8.41
N LEU A 11 5.66 -23.60 -9.53
CA LEU A 11 5.60 -22.20 -9.94
C LEU A 11 4.83 -21.35 -8.92
N ARG A 12 3.70 -21.86 -8.41
CA ARG A 12 2.92 -21.19 -7.34
C ARG A 12 3.78 -20.97 -6.10
N ALA A 13 4.46 -22.01 -5.62
CA ALA A 13 5.35 -21.90 -4.46
C ALA A 13 6.52 -20.93 -4.71
N PHE A 14 7.09 -20.92 -5.92
CA PHE A 14 8.16 -20.01 -6.29
C PHE A 14 7.69 -18.54 -6.22
N VAL A 15 6.57 -18.21 -6.86
CA VAL A 15 6.03 -16.84 -6.85
C VAL A 15 5.58 -16.45 -5.44
N ASP A 16 4.91 -17.35 -4.72
CA ASP A 16 4.47 -17.11 -3.34
C ASP A 16 5.65 -16.76 -2.40
N SER A 17 6.80 -17.40 -2.61
CA SER A 17 8.03 -17.12 -1.85
C SER A 17 8.73 -15.79 -2.18
N GLY A 18 8.25 -15.05 -3.19
CA GLY A 18 8.83 -13.79 -3.64
C GLY A 18 9.38 -13.79 -5.06
N GLY A 19 9.24 -14.90 -5.78
CA GLY A 19 9.64 -15.01 -7.17
C GLY A 19 8.79 -14.15 -8.11
N GLY A 20 9.41 -13.68 -9.19
CA GLY A 20 8.73 -13.01 -10.28
C GLY A 20 8.39 -13.96 -11.41
N LEU A 21 7.18 -13.87 -11.97
CA LEU A 21 6.76 -14.65 -13.13
C LEU A 21 6.28 -13.74 -14.26
N ILE A 22 6.77 -13.97 -15.47
CA ILE A 22 6.25 -13.37 -16.69
C ILE A 22 5.62 -14.48 -17.52
N ILE A 23 4.37 -14.28 -17.94
CA ILE A 23 3.60 -15.21 -18.75
C ILE A 23 3.27 -14.49 -20.06
N PHE A 24 3.71 -15.06 -21.18
CA PHE A 24 3.27 -14.64 -22.50
C PHE A 24 2.12 -15.53 -22.98
N GLY A 25 1.21 -14.92 -23.74
CA GLY A 25 0.20 -15.63 -24.51
C GLY A 25 0.80 -16.33 -25.73
N GLY A 26 -0.07 -16.77 -26.63
CA GLY A 26 0.32 -17.40 -27.88
C GLY A 26 -0.70 -18.43 -28.35
N ASP A 27 -0.45 -18.98 -29.52
CA ASP A 27 -1.26 -20.00 -30.21
C ASP A 27 -1.29 -21.35 -29.45
N LEU A 28 -0.21 -21.66 -28.72
CA LEU A 28 -0.10 -22.88 -27.91
C LEU A 28 -0.90 -22.83 -26.60
N VAL A 29 -1.55 -21.71 -26.27
CA VAL A 29 -2.34 -21.58 -25.06
C VAL A 29 -3.73 -22.20 -25.25
N ASP A 30 -3.96 -23.35 -24.60
CA ASP A 30 -5.31 -23.88 -24.43
C ASP A 30 -6.06 -23.05 -23.37
N VAL A 31 -7.06 -22.29 -23.82
CA VAL A 31 -7.85 -21.36 -22.99
C VAL A 31 -8.52 -22.07 -21.82
N ALA A 32 -9.05 -23.28 -22.03
CA ALA A 32 -9.76 -24.01 -20.99
C ALA A 32 -8.80 -24.54 -19.94
N GLU A 33 -7.66 -25.12 -20.35
CA GLU A 33 -6.63 -25.59 -19.42
C GLU A 33 -5.97 -24.43 -18.67
N PHE A 34 -5.71 -23.31 -19.35
CA PHE A 34 -5.14 -22.10 -18.73
C PHE A 34 -6.08 -21.54 -17.66
N ASN A 35 -7.36 -21.36 -17.98
CA ASN A 35 -8.34 -20.85 -17.02
C ASN A 35 -8.53 -21.80 -15.83
N ALA A 36 -8.52 -23.12 -16.07
CA ALA A 36 -8.66 -24.10 -15.00
C ALA A 36 -7.43 -24.18 -14.08
N THR A 37 -6.21 -23.98 -14.60
CA THR A 37 -4.98 -24.25 -13.85
C THR A 37 -4.20 -22.99 -13.47
N MET A 38 -4.05 -22.03 -14.37
CA MET A 38 -3.29 -20.80 -14.16
C MET A 38 -4.17 -19.73 -13.52
N TYR A 39 -5.44 -19.60 -13.91
CA TYR A 39 -6.37 -18.65 -13.27
C TYR A 39 -7.04 -19.24 -12.02
N ASP A 40 -7.56 -20.47 -12.08
CA ASP A 40 -8.11 -21.21 -10.93
C ASP A 40 -9.12 -20.38 -10.12
N ALA A 41 -10.14 -19.87 -10.81
CA ALA A 41 -11.17 -18.99 -10.24
C ALA A 41 -10.58 -17.80 -9.43
N GLY A 42 -9.49 -17.22 -9.93
CA GLY A 42 -8.79 -16.09 -9.32
C GLY A 42 -7.72 -16.46 -8.28
N ARG A 43 -7.62 -17.73 -7.86
CA ARG A 43 -6.62 -18.19 -6.88
C ARG A 43 -5.27 -18.59 -7.48
N GLY A 44 -5.16 -18.64 -8.81
CA GLY A 44 -3.94 -19.04 -9.50
C GLY A 44 -2.99 -17.87 -9.79
N LEU A 45 -1.95 -18.17 -10.57
CA LEU A 45 -0.91 -17.22 -10.99
C LEU A 45 -1.38 -16.21 -12.04
N ALA A 46 -2.32 -16.59 -12.90
CA ALA A 46 -2.84 -15.70 -13.93
C ALA A 46 -3.71 -14.59 -13.30
N PRO A 47 -3.58 -13.34 -13.77
CA PRO A 47 -4.31 -12.21 -13.23
C PRO A 47 -5.81 -12.29 -13.52
N LEU A 48 -6.17 -12.65 -14.75
CA LEU A 48 -7.52 -12.60 -15.29
C LEU A 48 -7.78 -13.85 -16.13
N PRO A 49 -9.05 -14.28 -16.26
CA PRO A 49 -9.40 -15.37 -17.16
C PRO A 49 -9.34 -14.90 -18.62
N ILE A 50 -8.99 -15.81 -19.51
CA ILE A 50 -9.01 -15.59 -20.95
C ILE A 50 -10.43 -15.87 -21.45
N ALA A 51 -11.02 -14.88 -22.13
CA ALA A 51 -12.31 -14.99 -22.80
C ALA A 51 -12.21 -15.64 -24.19
N GLY A 52 -11.08 -15.47 -24.89
CA GLY A 52 -10.82 -16.07 -26.19
C GLY A 52 -9.62 -15.45 -26.90
N VAL A 53 -9.45 -15.79 -28.18
CA VAL A 53 -8.43 -15.19 -29.06
C VAL A 53 -9.08 -14.06 -29.86
N ALA A 54 -8.39 -12.93 -29.96
CA ALA A 54 -8.74 -11.81 -30.81
C ALA A 54 -7.67 -11.65 -31.89
N GLU A 55 -8.12 -11.52 -33.14
CA GLU A 55 -7.27 -11.29 -34.30
C GLU A 55 -7.62 -9.94 -34.94
N ALA A 56 -6.62 -9.28 -35.51
CA ALA A 56 -6.83 -8.08 -36.31
C ALA A 56 -7.68 -8.43 -37.55
N PRO A 57 -8.72 -7.66 -37.88
CA PRO A 57 -9.54 -7.94 -39.05
C PRO A 57 -8.70 -7.96 -40.34
N ALA A 58 -8.94 -8.94 -41.20
CA ALA A 58 -8.22 -9.08 -42.47
C ALA A 58 -8.36 -7.80 -43.32
N GLY A 59 -7.24 -7.17 -43.65
CA GLY A 59 -7.19 -5.94 -44.46
C GLY A 59 -7.45 -4.62 -43.69
N ALA A 60 -7.58 -4.68 -42.36
CA ALA A 60 -7.56 -3.50 -41.50
C ALA A 60 -6.13 -3.21 -40.98
N ASP A 61 -5.93 -2.01 -40.45
CA ASP A 61 -4.75 -1.73 -39.65
C ASP A 61 -4.73 -2.64 -38.43
N ALA A 62 -3.57 -3.21 -38.15
CA ALA A 62 -3.40 -4.09 -37.01
C ALA A 62 -3.48 -3.32 -35.68
N VAL A 63 -3.70 -4.08 -34.61
CA VAL A 63 -3.90 -3.54 -33.27
C VAL A 63 -2.57 -3.01 -32.75
N ALA A 64 -2.60 -1.88 -32.04
CA ALA A 64 -1.43 -1.25 -31.44
C ALA A 64 -1.63 -1.07 -29.93
N ILE A 65 -0.53 -0.82 -29.22
CA ILE A 65 -0.54 -0.45 -27.80
C ILE A 65 -1.00 1.02 -27.69
N ALA A 66 -2.19 1.24 -27.14
CA ALA A 66 -2.83 2.56 -27.12
C ALA A 66 -2.46 3.38 -25.89
N SER A 67 -2.53 2.74 -24.72
CA SER A 67 -2.34 3.36 -23.43
C SER A 67 -1.50 2.46 -22.54
N TRP A 68 -0.69 3.09 -21.69
CA TRP A 68 0.08 2.42 -20.67
C TRP A 68 0.37 3.37 -19.52
N ASP A 69 0.68 2.80 -18.36
CA ASP A 69 1.15 3.57 -17.21
C ASP A 69 2.67 3.80 -17.29
N ALA A 70 3.08 4.98 -17.77
CA ALA A 70 4.50 5.38 -17.83
C ALA A 70 5.13 5.64 -16.43
N SER A 71 4.34 5.66 -15.35
CA SER A 71 4.86 5.68 -13.98
C SER A 71 5.20 4.28 -13.47
N HIS A 72 4.67 3.24 -14.13
CA HIS A 72 4.87 1.85 -13.76
C HIS A 72 6.33 1.43 -14.01
N PRO A 73 7.03 0.79 -13.05
CA PRO A 73 8.45 0.46 -13.22
C PRO A 73 8.74 -0.43 -14.43
N ALA A 74 7.82 -1.32 -14.82
CA ALA A 74 7.98 -2.16 -16.00
C ALA A 74 7.89 -1.40 -17.34
N LEU A 75 7.27 -0.21 -17.35
CA LEU A 75 6.99 0.58 -18.58
C LEU A 75 7.56 2.00 -18.54
N ARG A 76 8.29 2.36 -17.48
CA ARG A 76 8.89 3.69 -17.30
C ARG A 76 9.89 4.09 -18.40
N ALA A 77 10.44 3.12 -19.13
CA ALA A 77 11.33 3.38 -20.27
C ALA A 77 10.59 3.96 -21.49
N PHE A 78 9.24 3.91 -21.51
CA PHE A 78 8.39 4.37 -22.60
C PHE A 78 7.68 5.68 -22.27
N ASP A 79 8.44 6.65 -21.76
CA ASP A 79 8.00 8.03 -21.56
C ASP A 79 8.72 8.95 -22.57
N GLY A 80 8.05 10.01 -23.03
CA GLY A 80 8.60 10.93 -24.02
C GLY A 80 8.92 10.25 -25.38
N PRO A 81 10.10 10.49 -26.00
CA PRO A 81 10.39 10.03 -27.37
C PRO A 81 10.36 8.51 -27.61
N THR A 82 10.56 7.71 -26.57
CA THR A 82 10.50 6.24 -26.65
C THR A 82 9.06 5.71 -26.65
N ALA A 83 8.07 6.52 -26.26
CA ALA A 83 6.65 6.21 -26.36
C ALA A 83 6.24 5.87 -27.79
N ASP A 84 6.79 6.59 -28.77
CA ASP A 84 6.47 6.40 -30.19
C ASP A 84 6.94 5.03 -30.69
N LEU A 85 8.02 4.48 -30.14
CA LEU A 85 8.51 3.14 -30.49
C LEU A 85 7.51 2.06 -30.06
N LEU A 86 6.89 2.22 -28.88
CA LEU A 86 5.91 1.28 -28.36
C LEU A 86 4.59 1.33 -29.16
N ARG A 87 4.19 2.51 -29.64
CA ARG A 87 3.00 2.69 -30.50
C ARG A 87 3.16 2.09 -31.90
N GLN A 88 4.40 1.94 -32.36
CA GLN A 88 4.69 1.33 -33.68
C GLN A 88 4.60 -0.19 -33.67
N VAL A 89 4.47 -0.82 -32.50
CA VAL A 89 4.33 -2.27 -32.40
C VAL A 89 3.00 -2.68 -33.02
N ARG A 90 3.08 -3.59 -33.98
CA ARG A 90 1.94 -4.17 -34.66
C ARG A 90 1.56 -5.49 -34.00
N ILE A 91 0.32 -5.59 -33.54
CA ILE A 91 -0.25 -6.78 -32.91
C ILE A 91 -1.33 -7.33 -33.84
N ASP A 92 -1.04 -8.48 -34.43
CA ASP A 92 -1.92 -9.18 -35.35
C ASP A 92 -2.88 -10.11 -34.59
N ALA A 93 -2.48 -10.65 -33.43
CA ALA A 93 -3.32 -11.44 -32.53
C ALA A 93 -2.97 -11.28 -31.03
N TYR A 94 -3.96 -11.51 -30.16
CA TYR A 94 -3.79 -11.52 -28.71
C TYR A 94 -4.92 -12.30 -28.00
N LEU A 95 -4.65 -12.75 -26.78
CA LEU A 95 -5.65 -13.36 -25.90
C LEU A 95 -6.50 -12.25 -25.28
N ARG A 96 -7.79 -12.22 -25.59
CA ARG A 96 -8.73 -11.30 -24.94
C ARG A 96 -8.96 -11.78 -23.51
N VAL A 97 -8.47 -11.01 -22.53
CA VAL A 97 -8.73 -11.25 -21.11
C VAL A 97 -9.93 -10.43 -20.66
N GLU A 98 -10.68 -10.96 -19.69
CA GLU A 98 -11.77 -10.22 -19.07
C GLU A 98 -11.22 -9.03 -18.28
N SER A 99 -11.93 -7.92 -18.23
CA SER A 99 -11.55 -6.78 -17.39
C SER A 99 -11.69 -7.12 -15.90
N PRO A 100 -10.83 -6.59 -15.02
CA PRO A 100 -11.01 -6.76 -13.58
C PRO A 100 -12.39 -6.25 -13.15
N PRO A 101 -13.07 -6.92 -12.19
CA PRO A 101 -14.41 -6.54 -11.77
C PRO A 101 -14.42 -5.11 -11.22
N ALA A 102 -15.20 -4.23 -11.85
CA ALA A 102 -15.47 -2.89 -11.37
C ALA A 102 -16.53 -2.96 -10.25
N GLY A 103 -16.09 -3.18 -9.02
CA GLY A 103 -16.94 -3.21 -7.82
C GLY A 103 -16.23 -2.60 -6.62
N GLU A 104 -17.00 -2.04 -5.68
CA GLU A 104 -16.60 -1.17 -4.55
C GLU A 104 -15.56 -1.75 -3.58
N ASP A 105 -15.14 -3.01 -3.75
CA ASP A 105 -14.07 -3.68 -3.00
C ASP A 105 -12.74 -3.71 -3.79
N THR A 106 -12.29 -2.55 -4.29
CA THR A 106 -11.01 -2.39 -5.00
C THR A 106 -9.78 -2.75 -4.14
N SER A 107 -9.98 -3.06 -2.85
CA SER A 107 -8.96 -3.61 -1.96
C SER A 107 -8.68 -5.11 -2.17
N SER A 108 -9.53 -5.85 -2.90
CA SER A 108 -9.36 -7.30 -3.12
C SER A 108 -8.96 -7.69 -4.56
N SER A 109 -9.02 -6.75 -5.51
CA SER A 109 -8.53 -6.99 -6.89
C SER A 109 -7.01 -6.88 -6.92
N THR A 110 -6.30 -8.00 -6.81
CA THR A 110 -4.83 -8.03 -6.94
C THR A 110 -4.35 -7.76 -8.37
N ALA A 111 -5.25 -7.74 -9.36
CA ALA A 111 -4.93 -7.55 -10.77
C ALA A 111 -4.99 -6.07 -11.18
N VAL A 112 -3.94 -5.59 -11.85
CA VAL A 112 -3.79 -4.21 -12.33
C VAL A 112 -3.45 -4.23 -13.82
N VAL A 113 -4.26 -3.55 -14.64
CA VAL A 113 -3.98 -3.38 -16.07
C VAL A 113 -2.94 -2.28 -16.24
N ILE A 114 -1.80 -2.58 -16.84
CA ILE A 114 -0.69 -1.63 -17.03
C ILE A 114 -0.52 -1.18 -18.49
N ALA A 115 -1.09 -1.91 -19.45
CA ALA A 115 -1.20 -1.48 -20.84
C ALA A 115 -2.44 -2.08 -21.53
N SER A 116 -3.03 -1.32 -22.47
CA SER A 116 -4.23 -1.70 -23.23
C SER A 116 -4.06 -1.44 -24.73
N THR A 117 -4.83 -2.18 -25.53
CA THR A 117 -4.88 -2.06 -27.00
C THR A 117 -5.75 -0.88 -27.48
N ASN A 118 -5.64 -0.53 -28.76
CA ASN A 118 -6.48 0.46 -29.44
C ASN A 118 -7.75 -0.11 -30.08
N ASP A 119 -8.09 -1.37 -29.81
CA ASP A 119 -9.32 -1.99 -30.31
C ASP A 119 -10.56 -1.33 -29.69
N ALA A 120 -11.74 -1.66 -30.22
CA ALA A 120 -13.01 -1.06 -29.79
C ALA A 120 -13.31 -1.25 -28.28
N TYR A 121 -12.70 -2.25 -27.64
CA TYR A 121 -12.90 -2.60 -26.23
C TYR A 121 -11.78 -2.13 -25.31
N GLN A 122 -10.72 -1.51 -25.85
CA GLN A 122 -9.50 -1.15 -25.11
C GLN A 122 -8.95 -2.33 -24.30
N SER A 123 -8.92 -3.51 -24.94
CA SER A 123 -8.63 -4.79 -24.31
C SER A 123 -7.30 -4.75 -23.53
N PRO A 124 -7.25 -5.30 -22.30
CA PRO A 124 -6.01 -5.36 -21.53
C PRO A 124 -4.96 -6.19 -22.27
N LEU A 125 -3.78 -5.61 -22.49
CA LEU A 125 -2.66 -6.29 -23.14
C LEU A 125 -1.63 -6.78 -22.12
N ILE A 126 -1.36 -5.96 -21.10
CA ILE A 126 -0.40 -6.29 -20.05
C ILE A 126 -1.07 -6.08 -18.70
N VAL A 127 -1.08 -7.14 -17.90
CA VAL A 127 -1.76 -7.16 -16.61
C VAL A 127 -0.84 -7.72 -15.54
N GLU A 128 -0.65 -6.97 -14.47
CA GLU A 128 0.07 -7.42 -13.28
C GLU A 128 -0.89 -8.03 -12.26
N LYS A 129 -0.40 -9.02 -11.50
CA LYS A 129 -1.03 -9.49 -10.27
C LYS A 129 -0.01 -9.71 -9.16
N ALA A 130 -0.28 -9.16 -7.98
CA ALA A 130 0.41 -9.56 -6.76
C ALA A 130 -0.01 -10.98 -6.35
N PHE A 131 0.95 -11.85 -6.02
CA PHE A 131 0.67 -13.23 -5.61
C PHE A 131 1.64 -13.63 -4.50
N GLY A 132 1.12 -13.83 -3.29
CA GLY A 132 1.93 -14.06 -2.10
C GLY A 132 2.92 -12.91 -1.88
N ARG A 133 4.21 -13.23 -1.75
CA ARG A 133 5.29 -12.24 -1.67
C ARG A 133 5.86 -11.86 -3.03
N GLY A 134 5.41 -12.49 -4.12
CA GLY A 134 5.89 -12.25 -5.47
C GLY A 134 4.88 -11.51 -6.33
N ARG A 135 5.09 -11.56 -7.64
CA ARG A 135 4.18 -10.96 -8.63
C ARG A 135 4.23 -11.72 -9.94
N THR A 136 3.13 -11.65 -10.67
CA THR A 136 3.01 -12.20 -12.01
C THR A 136 2.63 -11.10 -12.98
N ILE A 137 3.29 -11.04 -14.13
CA ILE A 137 2.89 -10.21 -15.27
C ILE A 137 2.42 -11.13 -16.38
N PHE A 138 1.21 -10.88 -16.88
CA PHE A 138 0.65 -11.54 -18.04
C PHE A 138 0.66 -10.58 -19.23
N ILE A 139 1.20 -11.05 -20.35
CA ILE A 139 1.26 -10.34 -21.63
C ILE A 139 0.41 -11.15 -22.61
N ALA A 140 -0.66 -10.55 -23.10
CA ALA A 140 -1.69 -11.25 -23.85
C ALA A 140 -1.30 -11.64 -25.29
N THR A 141 -0.16 -11.17 -25.81
CA THR A 141 0.38 -11.57 -27.12
C THR A 141 1.58 -12.52 -26.97
N SER A 142 2.04 -13.11 -28.07
CA SER A 142 3.18 -14.03 -28.07
C SER A 142 4.51 -13.31 -27.79
N ALA A 143 5.48 -14.04 -27.25
CA ALA A 143 6.82 -13.51 -27.00
C ALA A 143 7.67 -13.40 -28.27
N ASP A 144 7.27 -14.10 -29.33
CA ASP A 144 7.91 -14.18 -30.64
C ASP A 144 7.17 -13.31 -31.67
N GLN A 145 7.45 -13.55 -32.96
CA GLN A 145 6.86 -12.79 -34.06
C GLN A 145 5.62 -13.44 -34.68
N GLU A 146 5.02 -14.43 -34.01
CA GLU A 146 3.87 -15.14 -34.56
C GLU A 146 2.59 -14.30 -34.49
N TRP A 147 2.40 -13.55 -33.40
CA TRP A 147 1.21 -12.72 -33.19
C TRP A 147 1.46 -11.22 -33.26
N ASN A 148 2.71 -10.80 -33.39
CA ASN A 148 3.10 -9.39 -33.41
C ASN A 148 4.47 -9.22 -34.09
N ASP A 149 4.87 -7.99 -34.37
CA ASP A 149 6.23 -7.66 -34.86
C ASP A 149 7.15 -7.09 -33.77
N TRP A 150 6.74 -7.19 -32.49
CA TRP A 150 7.39 -6.49 -31.38
C TRP A 150 8.85 -6.87 -31.26
N ALA A 151 9.21 -8.15 -31.37
CA ALA A 151 10.59 -8.60 -31.27
C ALA A 151 11.54 -8.00 -32.34
N SER A 152 11.01 -7.44 -33.43
CA SER A 152 11.78 -6.68 -34.44
C SER A 152 11.87 -5.18 -34.15
N ASN A 153 11.07 -4.66 -33.22
CA ASN A 153 11.00 -3.26 -32.84
C ASN A 153 12.03 -2.91 -31.73
N PHE A 154 12.63 -1.72 -31.80
CA PHE A 154 13.60 -1.25 -30.80
C PHE A 154 13.07 -1.16 -29.37
N SER A 155 11.75 -1.13 -29.17
CA SER A 155 11.10 -1.13 -27.86
C SER A 155 11.13 -2.48 -27.14
N TYR A 156 11.34 -3.60 -27.84
CA TYR A 156 11.26 -4.93 -27.24
C TYR A 156 12.34 -5.19 -26.19
N LEU A 157 13.59 -4.85 -26.51
CA LEU A 157 14.71 -5.08 -25.57
C LEU A 157 14.56 -4.24 -24.28
N PRO A 158 14.30 -2.92 -24.34
CA PRO A 158 13.96 -2.14 -23.14
C PRO A 158 12.78 -2.72 -22.36
N PHE A 159 11.74 -3.18 -23.05
CA PHE A 159 10.56 -3.78 -22.42
C PHE A 159 10.90 -5.05 -21.64
N VAL A 160 11.60 -6.00 -22.26
CA VAL A 160 12.01 -7.25 -21.62
C VAL A 160 12.95 -6.96 -20.44
N LEU A 161 13.89 -6.02 -20.58
CA LEU A 161 14.82 -5.66 -19.51
C LEU A 161 14.10 -5.02 -18.31
N GLU A 162 13.26 -4.01 -18.51
CA GLU A 162 12.53 -3.35 -17.43
C GLU A 162 11.55 -4.31 -16.76
N THR A 163 10.81 -5.10 -17.55
CA THR A 163 9.86 -6.09 -17.00
C THR A 163 10.58 -7.16 -16.20
N THR A 164 11.70 -7.69 -16.71
CA THR A 164 12.52 -8.69 -16.00
C THR A 164 13.10 -8.13 -14.71
N GLN A 165 13.68 -6.91 -14.75
CA GLN A 165 14.19 -6.25 -13.56
C GLN A 165 13.09 -5.99 -12.53
N TYR A 166 11.90 -5.60 -13.00
CA TYR A 166 10.76 -5.35 -12.13
C TYR A 166 10.27 -6.60 -11.42
N VAL A 167 10.11 -7.72 -12.13
CA VAL A 167 9.66 -8.98 -11.51
C VAL A 167 10.75 -9.64 -10.67
N ALA A 168 12.03 -9.43 -11.01
CA ALA A 168 13.16 -9.98 -10.25
C ALA A 168 13.49 -9.18 -8.99
N ARG A 169 13.04 -7.91 -8.91
CA ARG A 169 13.12 -7.15 -7.66
C ARG A 169 12.24 -7.87 -6.65
N PRO A 170 12.77 -8.16 -5.44
CA PRO A 170 11.92 -8.62 -4.37
C PRO A 170 10.77 -7.63 -4.26
N THR A 171 9.54 -8.13 -4.13
CA THR A 171 8.47 -7.33 -3.52
C THR A 171 8.87 -7.20 -2.06
N THR A 172 9.94 -6.45 -1.78
CA THR A 172 10.18 -5.96 -0.46
C THR A 172 8.95 -5.09 -0.22
N SER A 173 8.10 -5.57 0.64
CA SER A 173 7.29 -4.80 1.58
C SER A 173 8.19 -3.82 2.36
N GLN A 174 9.08 -3.08 1.68
CA GLN A 174 10.05 -2.13 2.25
C GLN A 174 9.33 -0.87 2.76
N ARG A 175 8.01 -0.95 2.79
CA ARG A 175 7.07 0.12 3.03
C ARG A 175 5.90 -0.33 3.87
N ASP A 176 5.82 -1.61 4.25
CA ASP A 176 4.91 -2.06 5.31
C ASP A 176 5.73 -2.05 6.59
N VAL A 177 5.56 -1.00 7.39
CA VAL A 177 6.25 -0.85 8.67
C VAL A 177 5.21 -0.89 9.78
N LEU A 178 5.63 -1.27 10.98
CA LEU A 178 4.74 -1.18 12.15
C LEU A 178 4.62 0.29 12.59
N ALA A 179 3.52 0.63 13.26
CA ALA A 179 3.37 1.93 13.90
C ALA A 179 4.55 2.20 14.84
N GLY A 180 5.16 3.39 14.73
CA GLY A 180 6.38 3.76 15.45
C GLY A 180 7.71 3.36 14.78
N GLU A 181 7.70 2.58 13.69
CA GLU A 181 8.89 2.31 12.90
C GLU A 181 9.14 3.40 11.83
N THR A 182 10.41 3.62 11.46
CA THR A 182 10.78 4.66 10.49
C THR A 182 10.49 4.23 9.05
N LEU A 183 9.60 4.97 8.37
CA LEU A 183 9.39 4.86 6.93
C LEU A 183 10.63 5.33 6.17
N ARG A 184 11.01 4.58 5.13
CA ARG A 184 12.15 4.86 4.27
C ARG A 184 11.71 4.92 2.82
N CYS A 185 12.17 5.95 2.10
CA CYS A 185 11.93 6.10 0.67
C CYS A 185 13.25 6.39 -0.03
N GLU A 186 13.66 5.48 -0.91
CA GLU A 186 14.86 5.63 -1.74
C GLU A 186 14.63 6.66 -2.86
N VAL A 187 15.56 7.58 -3.06
CA VAL A 187 15.46 8.68 -4.01
C VAL A 187 16.67 8.61 -4.94
N ASP A 188 16.43 8.56 -6.25
CA ASP A 188 17.52 8.65 -7.23
C ASP A 188 17.74 10.14 -7.58
N PRO A 189 18.84 10.76 -7.14
CA PRO A 189 19.10 12.18 -7.34
C PRO A 189 19.26 12.56 -8.82
N HIS A 190 19.46 11.61 -9.73
CA HIS A 190 19.55 11.87 -11.18
C HIS A 190 18.18 11.92 -11.87
N VAL A 191 17.13 11.44 -11.22
CA VAL A 191 15.79 11.30 -11.81
C VAL A 191 14.78 12.23 -11.15
N VAL A 192 14.90 12.43 -9.84
CA VAL A 192 13.94 13.16 -9.01
C VAL A 192 14.60 14.25 -8.18
N GLU A 193 13.85 15.30 -7.88
CA GLU A 193 14.28 16.35 -6.96
C GLU A 193 14.58 15.77 -5.57
N PRO A 194 15.56 16.32 -4.84
CA PRO A 194 15.89 15.87 -3.49
C PRO A 194 14.78 16.16 -2.47
N SER A 195 13.84 17.07 -2.79
CA SER A 195 12.69 17.37 -1.94
C SER A 195 11.52 16.45 -2.30
N VAL A 196 11.10 15.63 -1.33
CA VAL A 196 9.99 14.69 -1.45
C VAL A 196 8.84 15.18 -0.57
N GLY A 197 7.65 15.32 -1.17
CA GLY A 197 6.42 15.55 -0.40
C GLY A 197 5.96 14.26 0.27
N LEU A 198 5.45 14.33 1.49
CA LEU A 198 4.86 13.22 2.22
C LEU A 198 3.45 13.63 2.67
N ARG A 199 2.47 12.79 2.36
CA ARG A 199 1.12 12.89 2.90
C ARG A 199 0.91 11.75 3.89
N THR A 200 0.50 12.11 5.09
CA THR A 200 0.08 11.17 6.14
C THR A 200 -1.33 10.66 5.83
N PRO A 201 -1.77 9.57 6.49
CA PRO A 201 -3.15 9.09 6.38
C PRO A 201 -4.21 10.13 6.76
N ALA A 202 -3.83 11.18 7.53
CA ALA A 202 -4.71 12.26 7.96
C ALA A 202 -4.87 13.39 6.92
N TYR A 203 -4.21 13.32 5.76
CA TYR A 203 -4.42 14.29 4.67
C TYR A 203 -5.88 14.25 4.17
N PRO A 204 -6.55 15.40 3.92
CA PRO A 204 -6.01 16.76 3.84
C PRO A 204 -6.10 17.58 5.14
N THR A 205 -6.49 16.98 6.27
CA THR A 205 -6.54 17.67 7.56
C THR A 205 -5.13 18.07 8.01
N ASP A 206 -4.16 17.17 7.85
CA ASP A 206 -2.74 17.49 8.01
C ASP A 206 -2.15 18.01 6.70
N PRO A 207 -1.29 19.05 6.76
CA PRO A 207 -0.61 19.55 5.58
C PRO A 207 0.42 18.55 5.05
N GLU A 208 0.71 18.64 3.75
CA GLU A 208 1.80 17.87 3.14
C GLU A 208 3.15 18.27 3.73
N ILE A 209 3.89 17.28 4.22
CA ILE A 209 5.21 17.45 4.85
C ILE A 209 6.27 17.40 3.74
N ARG A 210 7.29 18.26 3.79
CA ARG A 210 8.43 18.16 2.88
C ARG A 210 9.63 17.57 3.59
N LEU A 211 10.16 16.50 3.01
CA LEU A 211 11.35 15.82 3.46
C LEU A 211 12.46 15.98 2.42
N ASN A 212 13.70 16.08 2.87
CA ASN A 212 14.85 16.14 1.98
C ASN A 212 15.57 14.79 2.01
N ALA A 213 15.99 14.31 0.84
CA ALA A 213 16.81 13.11 0.73
C ALA A 213 18.18 13.38 1.35
N GLU A 214 18.58 12.51 2.28
CA GLU A 214 19.94 12.49 2.81
C GLU A 214 20.80 11.57 1.94
N GLU A 215 21.98 12.04 1.52
CA GLU A 215 22.95 11.22 0.79
C GLU A 215 23.58 10.20 1.74
N GLN A 216 23.35 8.91 1.49
CA GLN A 216 24.08 7.87 2.20
C GLN A 216 25.53 7.87 1.73
N SER A 217 26.45 8.32 2.60
CA SER A 217 27.88 8.06 2.40
C SER A 217 28.13 6.55 2.43
N PRO A 218 28.79 5.97 1.41
CA PRO A 218 28.98 4.52 1.35
C PRO A 218 29.76 4.03 2.58
N ARG A 219 29.28 2.95 3.21
CA ARG A 219 30.04 2.23 4.22
C ARG A 219 31.37 1.79 3.58
N ARG A 220 32.48 2.23 4.17
CA ARG A 220 33.84 1.92 3.72
C ARG A 220 34.06 0.41 3.79
N GLY A 221 33.95 -0.26 2.63
CA GLY A 221 34.07 -1.71 2.52
C GLY A 221 34.32 -2.20 1.09
N ASP A 222 33.45 -1.86 0.12
CA ASP A 222 33.51 -2.45 -1.22
C ASP A 222 33.61 -1.39 -2.33
N ALA A 223 34.85 -0.97 -2.62
CA ALA A 223 35.16 0.09 -3.58
C ALA A 223 34.88 -0.27 -5.07
N ALA A 224 34.43 -1.49 -5.37
CA ALA A 224 34.20 -1.95 -6.75
C ALA A 224 32.72 -1.92 -7.20
N GLN A 225 31.76 -1.72 -6.29
CA GLN A 225 30.32 -1.58 -6.62
C GLN A 225 29.74 -0.19 -6.30
N ALA A 226 30.53 0.70 -5.69
CA ALA A 226 30.10 2.00 -5.20
C ALA A 226 29.95 3.10 -6.28
N ALA A 227 30.36 2.85 -7.53
CA ALA A 227 30.39 3.89 -8.57
C ALA A 227 29.04 4.10 -9.30
N SER A 228 28.02 3.27 -9.07
CA SER A 228 26.80 3.25 -9.92
C SER A 228 25.47 3.51 -9.22
N SER A 229 25.42 3.86 -7.94
CA SER A 229 24.15 4.18 -7.26
C SER A 229 24.36 5.00 -5.99
N LEU A 230 24.57 6.32 -6.15
CA LEU A 230 24.27 7.26 -5.08
C LEU A 230 22.74 7.36 -4.99
N ILE A 231 22.12 6.40 -4.29
CA ILE A 231 20.70 6.46 -3.96
C ILE A 231 20.59 7.27 -2.67
N GLY A 232 19.92 8.42 -2.72
CA GLY A 232 19.53 9.16 -1.53
C GLY A 232 18.43 8.44 -0.77
N GLU A 233 18.29 8.68 0.53
CA GLU A 233 17.22 8.10 1.33
C GLU A 233 16.46 9.20 2.09
N VAL A 234 15.14 9.18 2.02
CA VAL A 234 14.26 9.98 2.85
C VAL A 234 13.76 9.11 4.00
N ARG A 235 13.82 9.63 5.23
CA ARG A 235 13.36 8.95 6.44
C ARG A 235 12.25 9.75 7.11
N PHE A 236 11.25 9.04 7.60
CA PHE A 236 10.15 9.63 8.36
C PHE A 236 9.81 8.74 9.55
N GLY A 237 10.02 9.24 10.77
CA GLY A 237 9.86 8.47 12.00
C GLY A 237 8.52 8.65 12.72
N ASP A 238 7.71 9.64 12.32
CA ASP A 238 6.45 9.99 12.99
C ASP A 238 5.28 9.18 12.42
N THR A 239 5.36 7.86 12.61
CA THR A 239 4.41 6.86 12.10
C THR A 239 3.38 6.45 13.15
N GLU A 240 2.91 7.42 13.95
CA GLU A 240 1.88 7.21 14.98
C GLU A 240 0.50 6.91 14.37
N HIS A 241 0.24 7.42 13.17
CA HIS A 241 -1.00 7.18 12.44
C HIS A 241 -0.88 5.94 11.57
N THR A 242 -1.60 4.87 11.91
CA THR A 242 -1.71 3.70 11.03
C THR A 242 -2.45 4.07 9.74
N GLY A 243 -2.03 3.49 8.62
CA GLY A 243 -2.69 3.66 7.33
C GLY A 243 -1.72 3.93 6.18
N ARG A 244 -2.26 4.49 5.10
CA ARG A 244 -1.53 4.72 3.85
C ARG A 244 -0.83 6.07 3.85
N TYR A 245 0.49 6.03 3.70
CA TYR A 245 1.34 7.19 3.46
C TYR A 245 1.64 7.32 1.96
N GLU A 246 1.68 8.55 1.44
CA GLU A 246 1.98 8.85 0.03
C GLU A 246 3.21 9.76 -0.07
N PHE A 247 4.28 9.26 -0.68
CA PHE A 247 5.45 10.03 -1.08
C PHE A 247 5.25 10.58 -2.49
N LEU A 248 5.45 11.88 -2.65
CA LEU A 248 5.34 12.65 -3.89
C LEU A 248 6.74 13.08 -4.34
N LEU A 249 7.29 12.37 -5.31
CA LEU A 249 8.61 12.64 -5.85
C LEU A 249 8.45 13.41 -7.17
N LYS A 250 8.98 14.63 -7.23
CA LYS A 250 8.98 15.42 -8.47
C LYS A 250 10.13 14.96 -9.36
N ARG A 251 9.85 14.67 -10.63
CA ARG A 251 10.89 14.34 -11.61
C ARG A 251 11.61 15.60 -12.08
N LEU A 252 12.91 15.49 -12.32
CA LEU A 252 13.70 16.59 -12.94
C LEU A 252 13.23 16.92 -14.36
N SER A 253 12.70 15.92 -15.09
CA SER A 253 12.10 16.09 -16.41
C SER A 253 10.68 16.70 -16.38
N GLY A 254 10.13 16.95 -15.19
CA GLY A 254 8.72 17.29 -15.00
C GLY A 254 7.84 16.07 -14.70
N GLY A 255 6.72 16.31 -14.01
CA GLY A 255 5.80 15.28 -13.53
C GLY A 255 6.05 14.83 -12.08
N THR A 256 5.10 14.09 -11.50
CA THR A 256 5.18 13.62 -10.11
C THR A 256 4.98 12.10 -10.05
N ILE A 257 5.94 11.41 -9.44
CA ILE A 257 5.86 9.98 -9.13
C ILE A 257 5.27 9.86 -7.73
N ARG A 258 4.17 9.11 -7.61
CA ARG A 258 3.55 8.77 -6.33
C ARG A 258 4.06 7.42 -5.87
N ARG A 259 4.49 7.33 -4.62
CA ARG A 259 4.92 6.08 -3.99
C ARG A 259 4.18 5.89 -2.69
N PHE A 260 3.57 4.73 -2.50
CA PHE A 260 2.77 4.45 -1.33
C PHE A 260 3.53 3.58 -0.34
N ALA A 261 3.28 3.82 0.94
CA ALA A 261 3.71 3.00 2.06
C ALA A 261 2.55 2.74 3.01
N SER A 262 2.56 1.61 3.72
CA SER A 262 1.55 1.21 4.68
C SER A 262 2.17 1.16 6.07
N VAL A 263 1.53 1.81 7.04
CA VAL A 263 1.89 1.66 8.45
C VAL A 263 0.80 0.83 9.11
N ASN A 264 1.16 -0.34 9.62
CA ASN A 264 0.22 -1.27 10.23
C ASN A 264 0.29 -1.20 11.76
N PRO A 265 -0.83 -1.36 12.48
CA PRO A 265 -0.80 -1.55 13.93
C PRO A 265 -0.06 -2.85 14.27
N ASP A 266 0.53 -2.91 15.47
CA ASP A 266 1.14 -4.14 15.96
C ASP A 266 0.04 -5.21 16.14
N PRO A 267 0.16 -6.41 15.57
CA PRO A 267 -0.81 -7.49 15.75
C PRO A 267 -1.06 -7.83 17.23
N THR A 268 -0.06 -7.63 18.11
CA THR A 268 -0.22 -7.85 19.55
C THR A 268 -1.17 -6.86 20.21
N GLU A 269 -1.33 -5.66 19.66
CA GLU A 269 -2.31 -4.67 20.11
C GLU A 269 -3.75 -5.07 19.75
N SER A 270 -3.91 -5.89 18.70
CA SER A 270 -5.22 -6.38 18.26
C SER A 270 -5.68 -7.65 18.98
N ASP A 271 -4.87 -8.21 19.89
CA ASP A 271 -5.27 -9.36 20.70
C ASP A 271 -6.20 -8.93 21.84
N LEU A 272 -7.50 -9.13 21.65
CA LEU A 272 -8.55 -8.87 22.64
C LEU A 272 -8.74 -10.02 23.64
N ALA A 273 -7.85 -11.02 23.66
CA ALA A 273 -7.91 -12.06 24.68
C ALA A 273 -7.79 -11.46 26.08
N PRO A 274 -8.54 -11.97 27.07
CA PRO A 274 -8.44 -11.49 28.45
C PRO A 274 -7.00 -11.55 28.96
N ALA A 275 -6.42 -10.39 29.24
CA ALA A 275 -5.07 -10.30 29.79
C ALA A 275 -5.03 -10.85 31.22
N ALA A 276 -4.02 -11.66 31.52
CA ALA A 276 -3.78 -12.11 32.89
C ALA A 276 -3.41 -10.92 33.79
N THR A 277 -3.86 -10.95 35.05
CA THR A 277 -3.61 -9.89 36.05
C THR A 277 -2.11 -9.56 36.22
N GLU A 278 -1.25 -10.55 36.02
CA GLU A 278 0.21 -10.41 36.07
C GLU A 278 0.77 -9.59 34.89
N ALA A 279 0.23 -9.78 33.69
CA ALA A 279 0.59 -9.01 32.50
C ALA A 279 0.13 -7.55 32.62
N LEU A 280 -1.06 -7.32 33.18
CA LEU A 280 -1.58 -5.97 33.46
C LEU A 280 -0.72 -5.22 34.47
N ARG A 281 -0.25 -5.89 35.52
CA ARG A 281 0.68 -5.29 36.50
C ARG A 281 2.02 -4.95 35.86
N GLY A 282 2.56 -5.84 35.02
CA GLY A 282 3.82 -5.60 34.29
C GLY A 282 3.77 -4.45 33.28
N ALA A 283 2.65 -4.26 32.58
CA ALA A 283 2.46 -3.15 31.66
C ALA A 283 2.22 -1.79 32.37
N SER A 284 1.87 -1.83 33.66
CA SER A 284 1.44 -0.67 34.44
C SER A 284 2.53 0.03 35.25
N ASP A 285 3.81 -0.24 35.03
CA ASP A 285 4.90 0.43 35.78
C ASP A 285 4.81 1.98 35.71
N THR A 286 4.16 2.53 34.69
CA THR A 286 3.87 3.97 34.50
C THR A 286 2.50 4.43 35.02
N LEU A 287 1.54 3.54 35.25
CA LEU A 287 0.16 3.85 35.61
C LEU A 287 -0.21 3.16 36.92
N ARG A 288 -0.69 3.90 37.93
CA ARG A 288 -1.24 3.28 39.14
C ARG A 288 -2.56 2.58 38.81
N VAL A 289 -2.47 1.30 38.44
CA VAL A 289 -3.63 0.45 38.17
C VAL A 289 -4.02 -0.27 39.46
N GLU A 290 -5.16 0.13 40.03
CA GLU A 290 -5.80 -0.62 41.11
C GLU A 290 -6.80 -1.59 40.48
N VAL A 291 -6.47 -2.89 40.49
CA VAL A 291 -7.38 -3.93 40.01
C VAL A 291 -8.42 -4.16 41.10
N ILE A 292 -9.66 -3.78 40.81
CA ILE A 292 -10.79 -3.95 41.71
C ILE A 292 -11.60 -5.15 41.23
N ASP A 293 -11.54 -6.24 41.97
CA ASP A 293 -12.20 -7.52 41.63
C ASP A 293 -13.72 -7.52 41.89
N ASP A 294 -14.25 -6.49 42.59
CA ASP A 294 -15.66 -6.41 42.98
C ASP A 294 -16.29 -5.04 42.66
N LEU A 295 -17.36 -5.07 41.86
CA LEU A 295 -18.13 -3.88 41.47
C LEU A 295 -18.72 -3.17 42.71
N ALA A 296 -19.00 -3.90 43.79
CA ALA A 296 -19.52 -3.33 45.03
C ALA A 296 -18.49 -2.45 45.75
N THR A 297 -17.20 -2.79 45.68
CA THR A 297 -16.13 -1.93 46.23
C THR A 297 -15.95 -0.62 45.46
N LEU A 298 -16.16 -0.62 44.14
CA LEU A 298 -16.12 0.59 43.31
C LEU A 298 -17.28 1.54 43.64
N ALA A 299 -18.49 1.00 43.80
CA ALA A 299 -19.68 1.78 44.18
C ALA A 299 -19.52 2.42 45.57
N ASN A 300 -18.97 1.68 46.54
CA ASN A 300 -18.71 2.19 47.90
C ASN A 300 -17.55 3.20 47.96
N ALA A 301 -16.62 3.17 47.01
CA ALA A 301 -15.57 4.18 46.89
C ALA A 301 -16.11 5.49 46.29
N ALA A 302 -17.02 5.41 45.31
CA ALA A 302 -17.69 6.56 44.72
C ALA A 302 -18.60 7.29 45.73
N ASP A 303 -19.31 6.56 46.60
CA ASP A 303 -20.19 7.16 47.61
C ASP A 303 -19.43 7.87 48.74
N ARG A 304 -18.19 7.46 49.04
CA ARG A 304 -17.33 8.13 50.05
C ARG A 304 -16.91 9.55 49.67
N GLY A 305 -17.02 9.94 48.39
CA GLY A 305 -16.73 11.29 47.91
C GLY A 305 -17.88 12.29 48.08
N ARG A 306 -19.10 11.84 48.41
CA ARG A 306 -20.28 12.69 48.60
C ARG A 306 -20.39 13.17 50.06
N THR A 307 -19.36 13.85 50.55
CA THR A 307 -19.52 14.62 51.80
C THR A 307 -20.37 15.85 51.50
N GLU A 308 -21.61 15.85 51.98
CA GLU A 308 -22.58 16.90 51.77
C GLU A 308 -22.23 18.18 52.57
N PHE A 309 -21.27 18.95 52.05
CA PHE A 309 -20.80 20.21 52.66
C PHE A 309 -21.87 21.32 52.76
N TRP A 310 -23.01 21.15 52.10
CA TRP A 310 -24.10 22.13 52.13
C TRP A 310 -24.75 22.22 53.52
N TRP A 311 -24.87 21.10 54.25
CA TRP A 311 -25.45 21.07 55.59
C TRP A 311 -24.66 21.90 56.63
N PRO A 312 -23.34 21.72 56.80
CA PRO A 312 -22.57 22.55 57.72
C PRO A 312 -22.51 24.02 57.28
N LEU A 313 -22.51 24.29 55.97
CA LEU A 313 -22.54 25.66 55.45
C LEU A 313 -23.87 26.37 55.75
N LEU A 314 -24.99 25.65 55.63
CA LEU A 314 -26.33 26.16 55.96
C LEU A 314 -26.45 26.47 57.46
N LEU A 315 -25.93 25.59 58.33
CA LEU A 315 -25.86 25.83 59.77
C LEU A 315 -25.03 27.07 60.11
N MET A 316 -23.91 27.29 59.42
CA MET A 316 -23.06 28.46 59.66
C MET A 316 -23.75 29.77 59.25
N VAL A 317 -24.47 29.78 58.12
CA VAL A 317 -25.29 30.92 57.69
C VAL A 317 -26.42 31.19 58.69
N ALA A 318 -27.13 30.15 59.14
CA ALA A 318 -28.18 30.28 60.14
C ALA A 318 -27.65 30.87 61.46
N ALA A 319 -26.49 30.39 61.93
CA ALA A 319 -25.83 30.93 63.12
C ALA A 319 -25.47 32.41 62.94
N THR A 320 -24.97 32.79 61.76
CA THR A 320 -24.62 34.19 61.43
C THR A 320 -25.86 35.08 61.49
N MET A 321 -26.97 34.65 60.89
CA MET A 321 -28.24 35.41 60.95
C MET A 321 -28.76 35.56 62.38
N MET A 322 -28.65 34.52 63.23
CA MET A 322 -29.06 34.62 64.63
C MET A 322 -28.20 35.62 65.41
N VAL A 323 -26.89 35.66 65.13
CA VAL A 323 -25.97 36.65 65.73
C VAL A 323 -26.31 38.06 65.28
N GLU A 324 -26.56 38.28 63.98
CA GLU A 324 -26.99 39.58 63.46
C GLU A 324 -28.29 40.05 64.08
N GLN A 325 -29.31 39.17 64.17
CA GLN A 325 -30.59 39.50 64.79
C GLN A 325 -30.43 39.85 66.27
N GLY A 326 -29.57 39.14 67.00
CA GLY A 326 -29.26 39.41 68.40
C GLY A 326 -28.53 40.74 68.61
N LEU A 327 -27.57 41.08 67.73
CA LEU A 327 -26.89 42.37 67.75
C LEU A 327 -27.85 43.50 67.40
N ALA A 328 -28.69 43.32 66.37
CA ALA A 328 -29.71 44.30 65.97
C ALA A 328 -30.70 44.58 67.10
N TRP A 329 -31.15 43.55 67.83
CA TRP A 329 -32.01 43.73 69.01
C TRP A 329 -31.30 44.50 70.13
N ARG A 330 -30.05 44.15 70.44
CA ARG A 330 -29.26 44.79 71.51
C ARG A 330 -28.93 46.26 71.23
N PHE A 331 -28.70 46.62 69.96
CA PHE A 331 -28.42 48.00 69.57
C PHE A 331 -29.69 48.80 69.28
N GLY A 332 -30.77 48.15 68.83
CA GLY A 332 -32.07 48.79 68.62
C GLY A 332 -32.83 49.13 69.91
N SER A 333 -32.61 48.39 71.01
CA SER A 333 -33.26 48.66 72.29
C SER A 333 -32.59 49.77 73.13
N ARG A 334 -31.61 50.48 72.57
CA ARG A 334 -30.86 51.58 73.22
C ARG A 334 -30.93 52.91 72.46
N GLY A 335 -31.84 53.01 71.48
CA GLY A 335 -32.23 54.26 70.82
C GLY A 335 -33.56 54.78 71.36
#